data_AF-A0A2A2RL53-F1
#
_entry.id   AF-A0A2A2RL53-F1
#
_cell.length_a   1.000
_cell.length_b   1.000
_cell.length_c   1.000
_cell.angle_alpha   90.00
_cell.angle_beta   90.00
_cell.angle_gamma   90.00
#
_symmetry.space_group_name_H-M   'P 1'
#
loop_
_entity.id
_entity.type
_entity.pdbx_description
1 polymer ?
#
loop_
_entity_poly.entity_id
_entity_poly.type
_entity_poly.pdbx_seq_one_letter_code
_entity_poly.pdbx_strand_id
1 'polypeptide(L)'
;MKTHFALASLLFLLLASPSPSFALMMIDDVSKERAKEMGVTFRSHPNGEAGVAVWIEFKAERVLKNFTRVELRMTSGGKHLVSAPLHATRKSGDLVEAHFSVDPAQLAGCTLRIAVTDSARSHIGYEFRVKDFVEPAKGR
;
A
#
# COMPACT_ATOMS: atom_id res chain seq x y z
N MET A 1 17.36 16.87 -49.49
CA MET A 1 18.42 16.05 -48.82
C MET A 1 18.54 16.37 -47.33
N LYS A 2 18.75 17.65 -46.93
CA LYS A 2 18.93 18.04 -45.51
C LYS A 2 17.72 17.71 -44.61
N THR A 3 16.50 17.91 -45.09
CA THR A 3 15.25 17.62 -44.36
C THR A 3 15.01 16.13 -44.15
N HIS A 4 15.27 15.29 -45.14
CA HIS A 4 15.14 13.84 -45.02
C HIS A 4 16.20 13.24 -44.08
N PHE A 5 17.42 13.77 -44.09
CA PHE A 5 18.47 13.36 -43.16
C PHE A 5 18.11 13.74 -41.73
N ALA A 6 17.70 14.99 -41.49
CA ALA A 6 17.25 15.44 -40.17
C ALA A 6 16.06 14.63 -39.63
N LEU A 7 15.11 14.28 -40.50
CA LEU A 7 13.97 13.45 -40.14
C LEU A 7 14.38 12.03 -39.78
N ALA A 8 15.30 11.42 -40.54
CA ALA A 8 15.83 10.10 -40.25
C ALA A 8 16.62 10.07 -38.93
N SER A 9 17.43 11.09 -38.66
CA SER A 9 18.16 11.24 -37.39
C SER A 9 17.21 11.38 -36.20
N LEU A 10 16.17 12.20 -36.33
CA LEU A 10 15.17 12.39 -35.28
C LEU A 10 14.39 11.10 -35.00
N LEU A 11 14.02 10.36 -36.06
CA LEU A 11 13.33 9.08 -35.92
C LEU A 11 14.21 8.05 -35.20
N PHE A 12 15.50 8.01 -35.52
CA PHE A 12 16.47 7.13 -34.87
C PHE A 12 16.64 7.46 -33.37
N LEU A 13 16.69 8.75 -33.02
CA LEU A 13 16.74 9.22 -31.63
C LEU A 13 15.50 8.84 -30.82
N LEU A 14 14.31 8.96 -31.42
CA LEU A 14 13.04 8.61 -30.76
C LEU A 14 12.90 7.09 -30.57
N LEU A 15 13.37 6.29 -31.53
CA LEU A 15 13.35 4.82 -31.42
C LEU A 15 14.41 4.28 -30.44
N ALA A 16 15.49 5.04 -30.20
CA ALA A 16 16.52 4.70 -29.24
C ALA A 16 16.18 5.10 -27.79
N SER A 17 15.08 5.83 -27.56
CA SER A 17 14.72 6.36 -26.24
C SER A 17 13.54 5.70 -25.50
N PRO A 18 13.13 4.43 -25.71
CA PRO A 18 12.23 3.79 -24.76
C PRO A 18 13.01 3.56 -23.45
N SER A 19 12.93 4.52 -22.54
CA SER A 19 13.33 4.31 -21.16
C SER A 19 12.39 3.27 -20.55
N PRO A 20 12.89 2.26 -19.82
CA PRO A 20 12.03 1.34 -19.10
C PRO A 20 11.24 2.11 -18.03
N SER A 21 10.02 2.52 -18.38
CA SER A 21 9.02 3.05 -17.46
C SER A 21 8.36 1.88 -16.73
N PHE A 22 9.14 1.20 -15.89
CA PHE A 22 8.60 0.19 -15.00
C PHE A 22 8.39 0.81 -13.62
N ALA A 23 7.21 1.41 -13.44
CA ALA A 23 6.65 1.68 -12.10
C ALA A 23 5.98 0.40 -11.57
N LEU A 24 6.69 -0.73 -11.64
CA LEU A 24 6.15 -2.02 -11.25
C LEU A 24 6.26 -2.17 -9.74
N MET A 25 5.12 -2.43 -9.08
CA MET A 25 5.07 -2.78 -7.67
C MET A 25 4.78 -4.27 -7.56
N MET A 26 5.70 -5.03 -6.98
CA MET A 26 5.43 -6.41 -6.58
C MET A 26 4.49 -6.39 -5.40
N ILE A 27 3.46 -7.23 -5.41
CA ILE A 27 2.49 -7.33 -4.31
C ILE A 27 2.74 -8.64 -3.56
N ASP A 28 2.88 -8.52 -2.24
CA ASP A 28 3.08 -9.64 -1.33
C ASP A 28 1.91 -9.68 -0.34
N ASP A 29 1.07 -10.73 -0.41
CA ASP A 29 -0.02 -10.96 0.53
C ASP A 29 0.56 -11.45 1.87
N VAL A 30 0.33 -10.69 2.95
CA VAL A 30 0.94 -10.95 4.26
C VAL A 30 -0.03 -11.69 5.19
N SER A 31 0.38 -12.87 5.66
CA SER A 31 -0.35 -13.64 6.68
C SER A 31 -0.19 -13.05 8.09
N LYS A 32 -0.98 -13.54 9.06
CA LYS A 32 -0.85 -13.16 10.48
C LYS A 32 0.54 -13.45 11.04
N GLU A 33 1.07 -14.63 10.73
CA GLU A 33 2.38 -15.11 11.20
C GLU A 33 3.49 -14.22 10.63
N ARG A 34 3.42 -13.94 9.32
CA ARG A 34 4.39 -13.10 8.65
C ARG A 34 4.33 -11.64 9.13
N ALA A 35 3.14 -11.10 9.36
CA ALA A 35 2.98 -9.77 9.94
C ALA A 35 3.67 -9.67 11.31
N LYS A 36 3.54 -10.71 12.16
CA LYS A 36 4.21 -10.77 13.46
C LYS A 36 5.73 -10.78 13.33
N GLU A 37 6.29 -11.54 12.39
CA GLU A 37 7.74 -11.55 12.10
C GLU A 37 8.25 -10.19 11.62
N MET A 38 7.43 -9.47 10.86
CA MET A 38 7.71 -8.12 10.37
C MET A 38 7.54 -7.04 11.45
N GLY A 39 7.03 -7.39 12.64
CA GLY A 39 6.75 -6.43 13.70
C GLY A 39 5.55 -5.53 13.41
N VAL A 40 4.60 -6.00 12.59
CA VAL A 40 3.35 -5.32 12.28
C VAL A 40 2.26 -5.80 13.22
N THR A 41 1.51 -4.87 13.79
CA THR A 41 0.38 -5.15 14.68
C THR A 41 -0.85 -4.37 14.24
N PHE A 42 -2.01 -4.93 14.55
CA PHE A 42 -3.31 -4.34 14.25
C PHE A 42 -4.07 -4.11 15.55
N ARG A 43 -4.82 -3.00 15.59
CA ARG A 43 -5.81 -2.74 16.64
C ARG A 43 -7.08 -2.26 15.99
N SER A 44 -8.21 -2.55 16.62
CA SER A 44 -9.51 -2.07 16.17
C SER A 44 -10.41 -1.79 17.35
N HIS A 45 -11.24 -0.76 17.24
CA HIS A 45 -12.31 -0.53 18.19
C HIS A 45 -13.51 0.16 17.53
N PRO A 46 -14.72 0.05 18.12
CA PRO A 46 -15.86 0.86 17.70
C PRO A 46 -15.52 2.36 17.74
N ASN A 47 -15.98 3.11 16.74
CA ASN A 47 -15.71 4.53 16.55
C ASN A 47 -17.01 5.33 16.35
N GLY A 48 -18.03 5.03 17.16
CA GLY A 48 -19.34 5.69 17.09
C GLY A 48 -19.97 5.59 15.70
N GLU A 49 -20.49 6.72 15.22
CA GLU A 49 -21.13 6.82 13.89
C GLU A 49 -20.16 6.61 12.73
N ALA A 50 -18.83 6.71 12.96
CA ALA A 50 -17.82 6.45 11.95
C ALA A 50 -17.53 4.94 11.76
N GLY A 51 -18.22 4.05 12.50
CA GLY A 51 -18.13 2.60 12.35
C GLY A 51 -17.04 1.98 13.20
N VAL A 52 -16.12 1.24 12.58
CA VAL A 52 -14.94 0.64 13.25
C VAL A 52 -13.70 1.38 12.79
N ALA A 53 -12.90 1.82 13.75
CA ALA A 53 -11.58 2.35 13.46
C ALA A 53 -10.53 1.25 13.56
N VAL A 54 -9.60 1.23 12.61
CA VAL A 54 -8.55 0.23 12.46
C VAL A 54 -7.21 0.93 12.39
N TRP A 55 -6.28 0.49 13.24
CA TRP A 55 -4.89 0.95 13.28
C TRP A 55 -3.96 -0.15 12.81
N ILE A 56 -2.97 0.24 12.03
CA ILE A 56 -1.77 -0.54 11.75
C ILE A 56 -0.59 0.18 12.38
N GLU A 57 0.20 -0.58 13.14
CA GLU A 57 1.39 -0.10 13.82
C GLU A 57 2.56 -1.01 13.46
N PHE A 58 3.69 -0.43 13.05
CA PHE A 58 4.90 -1.17 12.69
C PHE A 58 6.14 -0.34 12.94
N LYS A 59 7.30 -0.98 13.06
CA LYS A 59 8.59 -0.29 13.08
C LYS A 59 9.15 -0.20 11.67
N ALA A 60 9.65 0.97 11.29
CA ALA A 60 10.34 1.21 10.02
C ALA A 60 11.75 0.61 10.04
N GLU A 61 11.84 -0.72 10.14
CA GLU A 61 13.08 -1.48 10.23
C GLU A 61 13.03 -2.73 9.34
N ARG A 62 14.18 -3.38 9.14
CA ARG A 62 14.31 -4.62 8.34
C ARG A 62 13.67 -4.47 6.95
N VAL A 63 12.64 -5.25 6.65
CA VAL A 63 11.91 -5.23 5.36
C VAL A 63 11.05 -3.99 5.18
N LEU A 64 10.75 -3.24 6.26
CA LEU A 64 9.96 -2.01 6.25
C LEU A 64 10.81 -0.73 6.41
N LYS A 65 12.14 -0.85 6.43
CA LYS A 65 13.07 0.28 6.66
C LYS A 65 12.88 1.45 5.71
N ASN A 66 12.53 1.16 4.46
CA ASN A 66 12.34 2.12 3.38
C ASN A 66 10.86 2.25 3.01
N PHE A 67 9.95 2.15 3.98
CA PHE A 67 8.54 2.40 3.72
C PHE A 67 8.35 3.81 3.17
N THR A 68 7.42 3.96 2.24
CA THR A 68 7.12 5.22 1.55
C THR A 68 5.72 5.71 1.87
N ARG A 69 4.75 4.80 1.96
CA ARG A 69 3.37 5.12 2.31
C ARG A 69 2.62 3.92 2.86
N VAL A 70 1.55 4.22 3.57
CA VAL A 70 0.47 3.29 3.88
C VAL A 70 -0.73 3.66 3.03
N GLU A 71 -1.39 2.68 2.44
CA GLU A 71 -2.53 2.87 1.55
C GLU A 71 -3.70 1.98 1.99
N LEU A 72 -4.89 2.56 2.10
CA LEU A 72 -6.14 1.80 2.21
C LEU A 72 -6.61 1.45 0.80
N ARG A 73 -6.91 0.17 0.59
CA ARG A 73 -7.61 -0.32 -0.59
C ARG A 73 -8.92 -0.96 -0.17
N MET A 74 -10.00 -0.65 -0.85
CA MET A 74 -11.29 -1.31 -0.65
C MET A 74 -11.78 -1.96 -1.93
N THR A 75 -12.33 -3.16 -1.77
CA THR A 75 -12.97 -3.91 -2.86
C THR A 75 -14.36 -4.36 -2.46
N SER A 76 -15.29 -4.39 -3.41
CA SER A 76 -16.63 -4.96 -3.23
C SER A 76 -17.08 -5.63 -4.52
N GLY A 77 -17.61 -6.85 -4.42
CA GLY A 77 -18.00 -7.63 -5.60
C GLY A 77 -16.87 -7.83 -6.62
N GLY A 78 -15.62 -7.94 -6.15
CA GLY A 78 -14.43 -8.05 -7.00
C GLY A 78 -14.00 -6.75 -7.69
N LYS A 79 -14.71 -5.64 -7.48
CA LYS A 79 -14.37 -4.34 -8.05
C LYS A 79 -13.62 -3.48 -7.04
N HIS A 80 -12.63 -2.74 -7.52
CA HIS A 80 -11.95 -1.72 -6.75
C HIS A 80 -12.89 -0.54 -6.49
N LEU A 81 -12.97 -0.10 -5.22
CA LEU A 81 -13.80 1.03 -4.81
C LEU A 81 -12.97 2.23 -4.31
N VAL A 82 -11.95 1.95 -3.50
CA VAL A 82 -11.14 2.99 -2.85
C VAL A 82 -9.67 2.64 -2.96
N SER A 83 -8.86 3.62 -3.34
CA SER A 83 -7.41 3.67 -3.11
C SER A 83 -7.12 5.01 -2.45
N ALA A 84 -6.72 4.99 -1.18
CA ALA A 84 -6.48 6.21 -0.42
C ALA A 84 -5.15 6.10 0.35
N PRO A 85 -4.15 6.97 0.08
CA PRO A 85 -2.98 7.06 0.94
C PRO A 85 -3.44 7.52 2.33
N LEU A 86 -3.01 6.81 3.35
CA LEU A 86 -3.28 7.17 4.73
C LEU A 86 -2.17 8.05 5.27
N HIS A 87 -2.53 8.95 6.18
CA HIS A 87 -1.55 9.73 6.91
C HIS A 87 -0.80 8.81 7.89
N ALA A 88 0.46 8.52 7.58
CA ALA A 88 1.34 7.77 8.45
C ALA A 88 2.04 8.71 9.43
N THR A 89 1.80 8.51 10.72
CA THR A 89 2.43 9.27 11.81
C THR A 89 3.59 8.48 12.37
N ARG A 90 4.79 9.06 12.36
CA ARG A 90 5.94 8.51 13.09
C ARG A 90 5.83 8.92 14.56
N LYS A 91 5.74 7.93 15.46
CA LYS A 91 5.74 8.10 16.91
C LYS A 91 7.19 8.11 17.43
N SER A 92 7.39 7.89 18.73
CA SER A 92 8.72 7.81 19.34
C SER A 92 9.63 6.82 18.59
N GLY A 93 10.76 7.31 18.07
CA GLY A 93 11.74 6.52 17.34
C GLY A 93 11.29 6.10 15.94
N ASP A 94 11.36 4.80 15.64
CA ASP A 94 11.02 4.20 14.33
C ASP A 94 9.61 3.62 14.25
N LEU A 95 8.79 3.83 15.29
CA LEU A 95 7.41 3.35 15.30
C LEU A 95 6.53 4.22 14.40
N VAL A 96 5.80 3.59 13.49
CA VAL A 96 4.89 4.22 12.53
C VAL A 96 3.48 3.71 12.76
N GLU A 97 2.52 4.62 12.77
CA GLU A 97 1.10 4.34 12.93
C GLU A 97 0.30 4.96 11.78
N ALA A 98 -0.66 4.22 11.24
CA ALA A 98 -1.67 4.73 10.33
C ALA A 98 -3.03 4.16 10.71
N HIS A 99 -4.11 4.89 10.43
CA HIS A 99 -5.45 4.43 10.75
C HIS A 99 -6.48 4.92 9.76
N PHE A 100 -7.62 4.24 9.74
CA PHE A 100 -8.81 4.63 9.01
C PHE A 100 -10.05 4.19 9.79
N SER A 101 -11.21 4.74 9.44
CA SER A 101 -12.50 4.27 9.93
C SER A 101 -13.34 3.77 8.77
N VAL A 102 -14.15 2.75 9.02
CA VAL A 102 -14.99 2.14 7.99
C VAL A 102 -16.26 1.57 8.60
N ASP A 103 -17.33 1.54 7.81
CA ASP A 103 -18.53 0.79 8.14
C ASP A 103 -18.17 -0.69 8.42
N PRO A 104 -18.66 -1.30 9.52
CA PRO A 104 -18.38 -2.69 9.87
C PRO A 104 -18.67 -3.69 8.73
N ALA A 105 -19.71 -3.46 7.92
CA ALA A 105 -20.09 -4.33 6.81
C ALA A 105 -19.08 -4.29 5.65
N GLN A 106 -18.29 -3.22 5.55
CA GLN A 106 -17.27 -3.05 4.50
C GLN A 106 -15.88 -3.55 4.94
N LEU A 107 -15.69 -3.87 6.23
CA LEU A 107 -14.39 -4.27 6.79
C LEU A 107 -13.77 -5.47 6.06
N ALA A 108 -14.60 -6.42 5.61
CA ALA A 108 -14.16 -7.60 4.89
C ALA A 108 -13.52 -7.30 3.52
N GLY A 109 -13.85 -6.16 2.93
CA GLY A 109 -13.33 -5.69 1.65
C GLY A 109 -12.08 -4.80 1.78
N CYS A 110 -11.63 -4.51 3.00
CA CYS A 110 -10.50 -3.62 3.26
C CYS A 110 -9.16 -4.35 3.26
N THR A 111 -8.17 -3.75 2.59
CA THR A 111 -6.77 -4.14 2.60
C THR A 111 -5.93 -2.91 2.94
N LEU A 112 -5.04 -3.05 3.91
CA LEU A 112 -3.99 -2.07 4.14
C LEU A 112 -2.74 -2.49 3.39
N ARG A 113 -2.08 -1.55 2.70
CA ARG A 113 -0.82 -1.80 2.00
C ARG A 113 0.28 -0.94 2.57
N ILE A 114 1.42 -1.53 2.93
CA ILE A 114 2.66 -0.80 3.20
C ILE A 114 3.53 -0.90 1.96
N ALA A 115 3.78 0.23 1.30
CA ALA A 115 4.66 0.29 0.13
C ALA A 115 6.09 0.60 0.57
N VAL A 116 7.05 -0.22 0.13
CA VAL A 116 8.47 -0.12 0.44
C VAL A 116 9.26 0.04 -0.86
N THR A 117 10.25 0.92 -0.86
CA THR A 117 11.22 0.99 -1.95
C THR A 117 12.27 -0.10 -1.78
N ASP A 118 12.27 -1.07 -2.69
CA ASP A 118 13.20 -2.20 -2.72
C ASP A 118 14.49 -1.85 -3.48
N SER A 119 14.36 -1.17 -4.63
CA SER A 119 15.48 -0.59 -5.37
C SER A 119 15.08 0.73 -6.02
N ALA A 120 16.02 1.42 -6.68
CA ALA A 120 15.78 2.72 -7.32
C ALA A 120 14.61 2.73 -8.31
N ARG A 121 14.16 1.56 -8.79
CA ARG A 121 13.05 1.41 -9.75
C ARG A 121 12.05 0.32 -9.36
N SER A 122 12.12 -0.24 -8.15
CA SER A 122 11.24 -1.33 -7.71
C SER A 122 10.60 -1.01 -6.37
N HIS A 123 9.30 -1.29 -6.27
CA HIS A 123 8.55 -1.19 -5.02
C HIS A 123 7.96 -2.54 -4.66
N ILE A 124 7.87 -2.81 -3.36
CA ILE A 124 7.11 -3.94 -2.80
C ILE A 124 5.92 -3.37 -2.04
N GLY A 125 4.73 -3.83 -2.36
CA GLY A 125 3.51 -3.56 -1.61
C GLY A 125 3.15 -4.77 -0.75
N TYR A 126 3.37 -4.67 0.56
CA TYR A 126 2.91 -5.67 1.51
C TYR A 126 1.43 -5.44 1.79
N GLU A 127 0.58 -6.37 1.39
CA GLU A 127 -0.87 -6.29 1.53
C GLU A 127 -1.38 -7.10 2.73
N PHE A 128 -2.13 -6.41 3.59
CA PHE A 128 -2.70 -6.95 4.81
C PHE A 128 -4.22 -6.87 4.70
N ARG A 129 -4.86 -8.02 4.48
CA ARG A 129 -6.32 -8.11 4.40
C ARG A 129 -6.89 -7.92 5.80
N VAL A 130 -7.60 -6.83 6.04
CA VAL A 130 -7.96 -6.39 7.41
C VAL A 130 -8.80 -7.44 8.15
N LYS A 131 -9.66 -8.18 7.45
CA LYS A 131 -10.44 -9.30 8.01
C LYS A 131 -9.59 -10.41 8.63
N ASP A 132 -8.34 -10.54 8.17
CA ASP A 132 -7.39 -11.52 8.69
C ASP A 132 -6.66 -10.97 9.91
N PHE A 133 -6.97 -9.77 10.42
CA PHE A 133 -6.30 -9.18 11.59
C PHE A 133 -7.27 -8.61 12.62
N VAL A 134 -8.51 -8.36 12.22
CA VAL A 134 -9.54 -7.72 13.04
C VAL A 134 -10.77 -8.61 13.09
N GLU A 135 -11.26 -8.86 14.30
CA GLU A 135 -12.55 -9.51 14.51
C GLU A 135 -13.68 -8.56 14.10
N PRO A 136 -14.68 -9.01 13.32
CA PRO A 136 -15.87 -8.21 13.08
C PRO A 136 -16.56 -7.95 14.42
N ALA A 137 -16.94 -6.69 14.66
CA ALA A 137 -17.70 -6.34 15.85
C ALA A 137 -18.95 -7.22 15.92
N LYS A 138 -19.08 -8.02 16.99
CA LYS A 138 -20.31 -8.79 17.24
C LYS A 138 -21.44 -7.77 17.36
N GLY A 139 -22.35 -7.78 16.39
CA GLY A 139 -23.56 -6.96 16.43
C GLY A 139 -24.27 -7.19 17.77
N ARG A 140 -24.63 -6.10 18.44
CA ARG A 140 -25.58 -6.11 19.54
C ARG A 140 -26.99 -6.22 18.98
#